data_AF-A0A9K3GSZ9-F1
#
_entry.id   AF-A0A9K3GSZ9-F1
#
_cell.length_a   1.000
_cell.length_b   1.000
_cell.length_c   1.000
_cell.angle_alpha   90.00
_cell.angle_beta   90.00
_cell.angle_gamma   90.00
#
_symmetry.space_group_name_H-M   'P 1'
#
loop_
_entity.id
_entity.type
_entity.pdbx_description
1 polymer ?
#
loop_
_entity_poly.entity_id
_entity_poly.type
_entity_poly.pdbx_seq_one_letter_code
_entity_poly.pdbx_strand_id
1 'polypeptide(L)'
;MSSEVKNYLLDGSPDATFTVDSHEEVRAMMDVASARNLMGELYVLLDRWKKDSERNKARTKQDEAPMESDVATVLKQDEVENHRAQRDTIMDCDFLERMTHIESYWEDLNQRLENGYNNTHDVISVLHRIKKVLKKVPRSDRAKLEARFSRLHTEAETIMENMIGRMKIRCDKKPSFFHDLATSSQRCS
;
A
#
# COMPACT_ATOMS: atom_id res chain seq x y z
N MET A 1 -14.30 -55.31 -28.45
CA MET A 1 -13.59 -54.26 -29.22
C MET A 1 -12.24 -54.04 -28.54
N SER A 2 -11.18 -54.72 -29.01
CA SER A 2 -9.81 -54.55 -28.50
C SER A 2 -9.15 -53.37 -29.19
N SER A 3 -8.60 -52.43 -28.41
CA SER A 3 -7.73 -51.37 -28.92
C SER A 3 -6.28 -51.85 -28.87
N GLU A 4 -5.73 -52.22 -30.02
CA GLU A 4 -4.30 -52.52 -30.16
C GLU A 4 -3.48 -51.24 -30.04
N VAL A 5 -2.66 -51.14 -28.99
CA VAL A 5 -1.64 -50.11 -28.85
C VAL A 5 -0.41 -50.57 -29.61
N LYS A 6 -0.19 -50.00 -30.80
CA LYS A 6 1.02 -50.26 -31.60
C LYS A 6 2.20 -49.54 -30.95
N ASN A 7 3.07 -50.31 -30.29
CA ASN A 7 4.36 -49.84 -29.81
C ASN A 7 5.29 -49.68 -31.02
N TYR A 8 5.56 -48.43 -31.41
CA TYR A 8 6.65 -48.12 -32.33
C TYR A 8 7.97 -48.19 -31.55
N LEU A 9 8.61 -49.37 -31.58
CA LEU A 9 10.00 -49.54 -31.18
C LEU A 9 10.86 -48.75 -32.16
N LEU A 10 11.23 -47.53 -31.77
CA LEU A 10 12.34 -46.81 -32.40
C LEU A 10 13.60 -47.62 -32.14
N ASP A 11 14.29 -47.97 -33.23
CA ASP A 11 15.56 -48.70 -33.28
C ASP A 11 16.58 -48.01 -32.35
N GLY A 12 16.78 -48.58 -31.16
CA GLY A 12 17.42 -47.94 -30.02
C GLY A 12 18.94 -48.02 -30.12
N SER A 13 19.59 -46.86 -30.17
CA SER A 13 21.03 -46.75 -29.95
C SER A 13 21.39 -47.23 -28.53
N PRO A 14 22.41 -48.10 -28.34
CA PRO A 14 22.79 -48.62 -27.02
C PRO A 14 23.26 -47.56 -26.00
N ASP A 15 23.59 -46.36 -26.45
CA ASP A 15 24.06 -45.24 -25.61
C ASP A 15 22.95 -44.27 -25.17
N ALA A 16 21.71 -44.49 -25.60
CA ALA A 16 20.59 -43.64 -25.21
C ALA A 16 20.08 -44.01 -23.81
N THR A 17 20.70 -43.43 -22.78
CA THR A 17 20.19 -43.51 -21.41
C THR A 17 18.91 -42.66 -21.31
N PHE A 18 17.74 -43.29 -21.38
CA PHE A 18 16.46 -42.63 -21.11
C PHE A 18 16.28 -42.47 -19.60
N THR A 19 16.55 -41.29 -19.07
CA THR A 19 16.02 -40.88 -17.76
C THR A 19 14.52 -40.63 -17.92
N VAL A 20 13.71 -41.60 -17.50
CA VAL A 20 12.25 -41.47 -17.44
C VAL A 20 11.92 -40.69 -16.17
N ASP A 21 11.78 -39.37 -16.29
CA ASP A 21 11.25 -38.55 -15.20
C ASP A 21 9.78 -38.91 -14.99
N SER A 22 9.40 -39.17 -13.74
CA SER A 22 8.00 -39.44 -13.41
C SER A 22 7.16 -38.16 -13.58
N HIS A 23 5.92 -38.32 -14.03
CA HIS A 23 5.00 -37.18 -14.12
C HIS A 23 4.78 -36.47 -12.77
N GLU A 24 4.94 -37.19 -11.65
CA GLU A 24 4.89 -36.63 -10.30
C GLU A 24 6.10 -35.75 -9.98
N GLU A 25 7.29 -36.13 -10.42
CA GLU A 25 8.52 -35.37 -10.24
C GLU A 25 8.49 -34.05 -11.01
N VAL A 26 8.02 -34.07 -12.27
CA VAL A 26 7.81 -32.87 -13.07
C VAL A 26 6.82 -31.92 -12.38
N ARG A 27 5.69 -32.44 -11.87
CA ARG A 27 4.68 -31.65 -11.15
C ARG A 27 5.26 -31.03 -9.86
N ALA A 28 6.00 -31.81 -9.09
CA ALA A 28 6.67 -31.35 -7.88
C ALA A 28 7.65 -30.19 -8.16
N MET A 29 8.44 -30.29 -9.23
CA MET A 29 9.32 -29.20 -9.66
C MET A 29 8.53 -27.92 -10.01
N MET A 30 7.40 -28.06 -10.70
CA MET A 30 6.53 -26.93 -11.04
C MET A 30 5.92 -26.27 -9.80
N ASP A 31 5.51 -27.04 -8.80
CA ASP A 31 4.99 -26.51 -7.53
C ASP A 31 6.09 -25.77 -6.73
N VAL A 32 7.31 -26.30 -6.70
CA VAL A 32 8.48 -25.63 -6.10
C VAL A 32 8.77 -24.29 -6.80
N ALA A 33 8.80 -24.29 -8.13
CA ALA A 33 9.03 -23.08 -8.92
C ALA A 33 7.92 -22.03 -8.67
N SER A 34 6.66 -22.47 -8.66
CA SER A 34 5.51 -21.62 -8.40
C SER A 34 5.58 -20.99 -7.00
N ALA A 35 5.94 -21.76 -5.98
CA ALA A 35 6.10 -21.24 -4.62
C ALA A 35 7.19 -20.15 -4.55
N ARG A 36 8.33 -20.37 -5.22
CA ARG A 36 9.42 -19.38 -5.29
C ARG A 36 9.00 -18.10 -6.00
N ASN A 37 8.29 -18.23 -7.13
CA ASN A 37 7.80 -17.08 -7.88
C ASN A 37 6.80 -16.25 -7.07
N LEU A 38 5.84 -16.90 -6.40
CA LEU A 38 4.87 -16.23 -5.54
C LEU A 38 5.54 -15.53 -4.34
N MET A 39 6.56 -16.15 -3.74
CA MET A 39 7.34 -15.49 -2.69
C MET A 39 8.09 -14.26 -3.22
N GLY A 40 8.62 -14.33 -4.45
CA GLY A 40 9.22 -13.18 -5.12
C GLY A 40 8.21 -12.05 -5.37
N GLU A 41 7.02 -12.38 -5.85
CA GLU A 41 5.89 -11.45 -6.03
C GLU A 41 5.55 -10.76 -4.70
N LEU A 42 5.44 -11.53 -3.61
CA LEU A 42 5.19 -10.99 -2.28
C LEU A 42 6.29 -10.02 -1.83
N TYR A 43 7.57 -10.36 -2.02
CA TYR A 43 8.67 -9.43 -1.70
C TYR A 43 8.55 -8.10 -2.44
N VAL A 44 8.23 -8.13 -3.74
CA VAL A 44 8.09 -6.92 -4.56
C VAL A 44 6.91 -6.07 -4.08
N LEU A 45 5.79 -6.70 -3.73
CA LEU A 45 4.63 -6.00 -3.18
C LEU A 45 4.96 -5.33 -1.84
N LEU A 46 5.64 -6.03 -0.94
CA LEU A 46 6.03 -5.50 0.37
C LEU A 46 7.02 -4.33 0.24
N ASP A 47 8.01 -4.44 -0.64
CA ASP A 47 8.98 -3.36 -0.89
C ASP A 47 8.31 -2.11 -1.49
N ARG A 48 7.41 -2.30 -2.45
CA ARG A 48 6.60 -1.20 -3.02
C ARG A 48 5.77 -0.51 -1.95
N TRP A 49 5.01 -1.28 -1.17
CA TRP A 49 4.16 -0.73 -0.13
C TRP A 49 4.98 0.04 0.91
N LYS A 50 6.14 -0.49 1.32
CA LYS A 50 7.05 0.20 2.23
C LYS A 50 7.51 1.54 1.67
N LYS A 51 7.92 1.60 0.40
CA LYS A 51 8.32 2.85 -0.27
C LYS A 51 7.18 3.87 -0.34
N ASP A 52 5.97 3.42 -0.68
CA ASP A 52 4.81 4.30 -0.73
C ASP A 52 4.46 4.84 0.66
N SER A 53 4.60 4.02 1.70
CA SER A 53 4.39 4.44 3.09
C SER A 53 5.39 5.51 3.56
N GLU A 54 6.64 5.46 3.11
CA GLU A 54 7.67 6.46 3.43
C GLU A 54 7.49 7.75 2.62
N ARG A 55 7.09 7.66 1.34
CA ARG A 55 6.71 8.85 0.55
C ARG A 55 5.58 9.62 1.22
N ASN A 56 4.57 8.88 1.68
CA ASN A 56 3.41 9.46 2.37
C ASN A 56 3.79 10.12 3.71
N LYS A 57 4.79 9.58 4.41
CA LYS A 57 5.34 10.20 5.62
C LYS A 57 6.06 11.53 5.32
N ALA A 58 6.80 11.62 4.22
CA ALA A 58 7.52 12.83 3.84
C ALA A 58 6.58 14.00 3.51
N ARG A 59 5.50 13.74 2.76
CA ARG A 59 4.46 14.76 2.46
C ARG A 59 3.80 15.31 3.72
N THR A 60 3.45 14.43 4.65
CA THR A 60 2.80 14.82 5.91
C THR A 60 3.66 15.77 6.77
N LYS A 61 5.00 15.70 6.66
CA LYS A 61 5.91 16.62 7.36
C LYS A 61 5.98 18.02 6.74
N GLN A 62 5.64 18.16 5.46
CA GLN A 62 5.60 19.47 4.79
C GLN A 62 4.36 20.25 5.20
N ASP A 63 3.22 19.57 5.36
CA ASP A 63 1.95 20.19 5.77
C ASP A 63 1.89 20.55 7.27
N GLU A 64 2.82 20.04 8.09
CA GLU A 64 2.98 20.40 9.53
C GLU A 64 3.82 21.68 9.74
N ALA A 65 4.42 22.24 8.69
CA ALA A 65 5.08 23.55 8.79
C ALA A 65 4.00 24.61 9.02
N PRO A 66 4.17 25.52 10.00
CA PRO A 66 3.21 26.58 10.22
C PRO A 66 3.11 27.38 8.93
N MET A 67 1.88 27.49 8.41
CA MET A 67 1.55 28.41 7.35
C MET A 67 1.79 29.81 7.93
N GLU A 68 3.01 30.33 7.73
CA GLU A 68 3.29 31.74 7.96
C GLU A 68 2.38 32.49 7.00
N SER A 69 1.26 32.95 7.55
CA SER A 69 0.37 33.89 6.90
C SER A 69 1.18 35.15 6.68
N ASP A 70 1.69 35.34 5.46
CA ASP A 70 2.40 36.54 4.98
C ASP A 70 1.48 37.77 4.92
N VAL A 71 0.66 38.00 5.95
CA VAL A 71 -0.25 39.15 6.06
C VAL A 71 0.41 40.28 6.87
N ALA A 72 1.64 40.10 7.35
CA ALA A 72 2.33 41.14 8.12
C ALA A 72 2.92 42.27 7.25
N THR A 73 3.02 42.14 5.92
CA THR A 73 3.80 43.08 5.09
C THR A 73 3.01 44.04 4.20
N VAL A 74 1.68 43.95 4.08
CA VAL A 74 0.93 44.83 3.15
C VAL A 74 0.21 46.01 3.83
N LEU A 75 0.01 46.00 5.15
CA LEU A 75 -0.70 47.09 5.84
C LEU A 75 0.22 48.20 6.34
N LYS A 76 0.88 48.88 5.41
CA LYS A 76 1.24 50.30 5.58
C LYS A 76 1.03 51.04 4.25
N GLN A 77 -0.21 51.28 3.88
CA GLN A 77 -0.52 52.54 3.21
C GLN A 77 -2.01 52.89 3.32
N ASP A 78 -2.24 54.12 3.77
CA ASP A 78 -3.50 54.88 3.81
C ASP A 78 -4.44 54.56 2.65
N GLU A 79 -5.71 54.28 2.97
CA GLU A 79 -6.78 55.27 2.81
C GLU A 79 -8.07 54.76 3.45
N VAL A 80 -8.73 55.69 4.12
CA VAL A 80 -9.96 55.53 4.90
C VAL A 80 -11.14 55.33 3.94
N GLU A 81 -12.07 54.42 4.31
CA GLU A 81 -13.46 54.35 3.80
C GLU A 81 -13.87 53.20 2.83
N ASN A 82 -13.24 52.02 2.91
CA ASN A 82 -13.85 50.77 2.39
C ASN A 82 -13.59 49.53 3.26
N HIS A 83 -13.45 49.73 4.57
CA HIS A 83 -12.93 48.68 5.46
C HIS A 83 -13.93 47.57 5.81
N ARG A 84 -15.24 47.78 5.59
CA ARG A 84 -16.25 46.75 5.91
C ARG A 84 -16.37 45.74 4.77
N ALA A 85 -16.61 46.21 3.54
CA ALA A 85 -16.72 45.34 2.37
C ALA A 85 -15.38 44.66 2.03
N GLN A 86 -14.22 45.33 2.17
CA GLN A 86 -12.92 44.66 2.00
C GLN A 86 -12.66 43.60 3.06
N ARG A 87 -12.99 43.85 4.34
CA ARG A 87 -12.85 42.81 5.38
C ARG A 87 -13.76 41.63 5.13
N ASP A 88 -15.01 41.86 4.74
CA ASP A 88 -15.96 40.79 4.43
C ASP A 88 -15.48 39.97 3.21
N THR A 89 -14.98 40.63 2.16
CA THR A 89 -14.45 39.97 0.95
C THR A 89 -13.14 39.19 1.22
N ILE A 90 -12.22 39.74 2.03
CA ILE A 90 -10.96 39.07 2.41
C ILE A 90 -11.24 37.87 3.32
N MET A 91 -12.17 38.01 4.26
CA MET A 91 -12.58 36.95 5.18
C MET A 91 -13.30 35.80 4.46
N ASP A 92 -14.06 36.10 3.41
CA ASP A 92 -14.66 35.09 2.54
C ASP A 92 -13.61 34.34 1.69
N CYS A 93 -12.59 35.03 1.17
CA CYS A 93 -11.48 34.39 0.44
C CYS A 93 -10.65 33.48 1.33
N ASP A 94 -10.27 33.94 2.54
CA ASP A 94 -9.53 33.13 3.51
C ASP A 94 -10.34 31.89 3.94
N PHE A 95 -11.67 32.03 4.07
CA PHE A 95 -12.55 30.91 4.39
C PHE A 95 -12.63 29.89 3.25
N LEU A 96 -12.80 30.36 2.00
CA LEU A 96 -12.86 29.50 0.83
C LEU A 96 -11.54 28.75 0.62
N GLU A 97 -10.41 29.42 0.75
CA GLU A 97 -9.08 28.81 0.65
C GLU A 97 -8.88 27.72 1.72
N ARG A 98 -9.25 28.01 2.99
CA ARG A 98 -9.25 27.00 4.06
C ARG A 98 -10.15 25.82 3.76
N MET A 99 -11.33 26.05 3.17
CA MET A 99 -12.26 24.99 2.83
C MET A 99 -11.70 24.08 1.72
N THR A 100 -11.09 24.64 0.68
CA THR A 100 -10.41 23.85 -0.37
C THR A 100 -9.23 23.05 0.18
N HIS A 101 -8.48 23.61 1.14
CA HIS A 101 -7.41 22.88 1.81
C HIS A 101 -7.95 21.69 2.62
N ILE A 102 -9.06 21.88 3.35
CA ILE A 102 -9.72 20.80 4.10
C ILE A 102 -10.23 19.71 3.15
N GLU A 103 -10.88 20.08 2.05
CA GLU A 103 -11.36 19.13 1.04
C GLU A 103 -10.22 18.29 0.46
N SER A 104 -9.13 18.94 0.02
CA SER A 104 -7.95 18.26 -0.52
C SER A 104 -7.28 17.31 0.50
N TYR A 105 -7.26 17.71 1.78
CA TYR A 105 -6.75 16.87 2.87
C TYR A 105 -7.58 15.59 3.04
N TRP A 106 -8.91 15.69 3.03
CA TRP A 106 -9.80 14.54 3.16
C TRP A 106 -9.74 13.63 1.93
N GLU A 107 -9.63 14.18 0.73
CA GLU A 107 -9.44 13.41 -0.51
C GLU A 107 -8.13 12.60 -0.47
N ASP A 108 -7.00 13.22 -0.10
CA ASP A 108 -5.71 12.52 0.08
C ASP A 108 -5.83 11.40 1.13
N LEU A 109 -6.50 11.68 2.25
CA LEU A 109 -6.67 10.70 3.32
C LEU A 109 -7.50 9.50 2.85
N ASN A 110 -8.61 9.74 2.14
CA ASN A 110 -9.44 8.68 1.56
C ASN A 110 -8.68 7.86 0.53
N GLN A 111 -7.95 8.50 -0.38
CA GLN A 111 -7.13 7.81 -1.37
C GLN A 111 -6.07 6.92 -0.70
N ARG A 112 -5.43 7.42 0.37
CA ARG A 112 -4.46 6.64 1.15
C ARG A 112 -5.10 5.45 1.85
N LEU A 113 -6.34 5.58 2.32
CA LEU A 113 -7.10 4.48 2.95
C LEU A 113 -7.43 3.39 1.94
N GLU A 114 -7.93 3.78 0.78
CA GLU A 114 -8.26 2.84 -0.30
C GLU A 114 -7.01 2.12 -0.82
N ASN A 115 -5.90 2.85 -1.01
CA ASN A 115 -4.62 2.24 -1.35
C ASN A 115 -4.12 1.27 -0.27
N GLY A 116 -4.29 1.61 1.01
CA GLY A 116 -3.96 0.72 2.13
C GLY A 116 -4.79 -0.57 2.11
N TYR A 117 -6.09 -0.46 1.81
CA TYR A 117 -6.99 -1.60 1.70
C TYR A 117 -6.61 -2.51 0.53
N ASN A 118 -6.38 -1.94 -0.66
CA ASN A 118 -5.99 -2.69 -1.86
C ASN A 118 -4.67 -3.44 -1.65
N ASN A 119 -3.66 -2.77 -1.07
CA ASN A 119 -2.38 -3.41 -0.75
C ASN A 119 -2.56 -4.58 0.24
N THR A 120 -3.39 -4.40 1.26
CA THR A 120 -3.70 -5.45 2.24
C THR A 120 -4.35 -6.66 1.55
N HIS A 121 -5.34 -6.40 0.69
CA HIS A 121 -6.03 -7.43 -0.07
C HIS A 121 -5.06 -8.23 -0.96
N ASP A 122 -4.20 -7.54 -1.71
CA ASP A 122 -3.23 -8.18 -2.61
C ASP A 122 -2.21 -9.04 -1.84
N VAL A 123 -1.68 -8.52 -0.73
CA VAL A 123 -0.76 -9.26 0.15
C VAL A 123 -1.43 -10.51 0.70
N ILE A 124 -2.66 -10.41 1.21
CA ILE A 124 -3.42 -11.56 1.73
C ILE A 124 -3.68 -12.58 0.62
N SER A 125 -4.00 -12.13 -0.59
CA SER A 125 -4.24 -13.00 -1.75
C SER A 125 -2.98 -13.81 -2.10
N VAL A 126 -1.81 -13.17 -2.18
CA VAL A 126 -0.54 -13.85 -2.49
C VAL A 126 -0.14 -14.80 -1.35
N LEU A 127 -0.26 -14.39 -0.08
CA LEU A 127 -0.01 -15.26 1.08
C LEU A 127 -0.85 -16.54 1.03
N HIS A 128 -2.14 -16.43 0.69
CA HIS A 128 -3.02 -17.59 0.53
C HIS A 128 -2.60 -18.50 -0.63
N ARG A 129 -2.19 -17.93 -1.76
CA ARG A 129 -1.68 -18.69 -2.91
C ARG A 129 -0.42 -19.46 -2.54
N ILE A 130 0.55 -18.84 -1.86
CA ILE A 130 1.76 -19.50 -1.38
C ILE A 130 1.41 -20.67 -0.45
N LYS A 131 0.54 -20.43 0.54
CA LYS A 131 0.10 -21.47 1.48
C LYS A 131 -0.54 -22.67 0.77
N LYS A 132 -1.31 -22.45 -0.31
CA LYS A 132 -1.89 -23.53 -1.12
C LYS A 132 -0.83 -24.33 -1.88
N VAL A 133 0.16 -23.66 -2.49
CA VAL A 133 1.22 -24.34 -3.25
C VAL A 133 2.16 -25.11 -2.31
N LEU A 134 2.50 -24.58 -1.14
CA LEU A 134 3.36 -25.26 -0.16
C LEU A 134 2.82 -26.63 0.29
N LYS A 135 1.50 -26.83 0.28
CA LYS A 135 0.89 -28.13 0.59
C LYS A 135 1.18 -29.21 -0.46
N LYS A 136 1.54 -28.82 -1.68
CA LYS A 136 1.83 -29.70 -2.81
C LYS A 136 3.32 -29.94 -3.02
N VAL A 137 4.16 -29.15 -2.37
CA VAL A 137 5.63 -29.24 -2.47
C VAL A 137 6.15 -30.49 -1.75
N PRO A 138 7.14 -31.21 -2.33
CA PRO A 138 7.79 -32.34 -1.68
C PRO A 138 8.44 -32.00 -0.35
N ARG A 139 8.50 -32.97 0.55
CA ARG A 139 9.03 -32.78 1.91
C ARG A 139 10.49 -32.27 1.93
N SER A 140 11.31 -32.64 0.95
CA SER A 140 12.70 -32.22 0.79
C SER A 140 12.85 -30.69 0.67
N ASP A 141 12.00 -30.05 -0.15
CA ASP A 141 12.03 -28.60 -0.38
C ASP A 141 11.12 -27.83 0.58
N ARG A 142 10.08 -28.50 1.11
CA ARG A 142 9.01 -27.85 1.87
C ARG A 142 9.53 -27.10 3.10
N ALA A 143 10.41 -27.71 3.89
CA ALA A 143 10.91 -27.10 5.13
C ALA A 143 11.61 -25.75 4.89
N LYS A 144 12.44 -25.68 3.83
CA LYS A 144 13.17 -24.45 3.46
C LYS A 144 12.22 -23.37 2.94
N LEU A 145 11.20 -23.76 2.18
CA LEU A 145 10.20 -22.84 1.65
C LEU A 145 9.24 -22.35 2.75
N GLU A 146 8.82 -23.22 3.66
CA GLU A 146 8.02 -22.87 4.84
C GLU A 146 8.76 -21.86 5.72
N ALA A 147 10.05 -22.07 6.00
CA ALA A 147 10.85 -21.13 6.77
C ALA A 147 10.91 -19.73 6.11
N ARG A 148 11.08 -19.68 4.77
CA ARG A 148 11.05 -18.43 4.01
C ARG A 148 9.67 -17.77 4.02
N PHE A 149 8.61 -18.57 3.90
CA PHE A 149 7.24 -18.11 3.96
C PHE A 149 6.91 -17.50 5.33
N SER A 150 7.28 -18.16 6.42
CA SER A 150 7.04 -17.64 7.76
C SER A 150 7.70 -16.28 7.97
N ARG A 151 8.95 -16.09 7.51
CA ARG A 151 9.62 -14.79 7.57
C ARG A 151 8.87 -13.72 6.78
N LEU A 152 8.47 -14.04 5.56
CA LEU A 152 7.68 -13.14 4.70
C LEU A 152 6.33 -12.78 5.32
N HIS A 153 5.67 -13.75 5.95
CA HIS A 153 4.41 -13.54 6.65
C HIS A 153 4.57 -12.56 7.80
N THR A 154 5.59 -12.74 8.65
CA THR A 154 5.86 -11.81 9.75
C THR A 154 6.21 -10.40 9.27
N GLU A 155 6.92 -10.29 8.15
CA GLU A 155 7.24 -9.00 7.55
C GLU A 155 5.98 -8.30 7.00
N ALA A 156 5.13 -9.05 6.30
CA ALA A 156 3.84 -8.56 5.82
C ALA A 156 2.95 -8.06 6.97
N GLU A 157 2.84 -8.85 8.05
CA GLU A 157 2.07 -8.50 9.23
C GLU A 157 2.58 -7.21 9.90
N THR A 158 3.90 -7.11 10.06
CA THR A 158 4.55 -5.91 10.61
C THR A 158 4.29 -4.67 9.75
N ILE A 159 4.33 -4.80 8.42
CA ILE A 159 4.05 -3.67 7.50
C ILE A 159 2.58 -3.26 7.58
N MET A 160 1.66 -4.21 7.55
CA MET A 160 0.22 -3.97 7.67
C MET A 160 -0.12 -3.25 8.98
N GLU A 161 0.39 -3.75 10.11
CA GLU A 161 0.14 -3.17 11.43
C GLU A 161 0.71 -1.75 11.55
N ASN A 162 1.95 -1.54 11.09
CA ASN A 162 2.55 -0.20 11.07
C ASN A 162 1.74 0.78 10.20
N MET A 163 1.22 0.33 9.06
CA MET A 163 0.40 1.17 8.19
C MET A 163 -0.91 1.56 8.87
N ILE A 164 -1.65 0.59 9.40
CA ILE A 164 -2.91 0.82 10.13
C ILE A 164 -2.68 1.78 11.31
N GLY A 165 -1.60 1.57 12.08
CA GLY A 165 -1.23 2.45 13.19
C GLY A 165 -0.98 3.89 12.74
N ARG A 166 -0.21 4.09 11.66
CA ARG A 166 0.05 5.44 11.10
C ARG A 166 -1.24 6.12 10.62
N MET A 167 -2.14 5.36 9.98
CA MET A 167 -3.41 5.89 9.50
C MET A 167 -4.33 6.31 10.65
N LYS A 168 -4.43 5.49 11.69
CA LYS A 168 -5.23 5.78 12.89
C LYS A 168 -4.79 7.08 13.56
N ILE A 169 -3.47 7.26 13.77
CA ILE A 169 -2.91 8.50 14.34
C ILE A 169 -3.27 9.72 13.49
N ARG A 170 -3.32 9.59 12.15
CA ARG A 170 -3.68 10.71 11.25
C ARG A 170 -5.17 11.05 11.30
N CYS A 171 -6.06 10.06 11.46
CA CYS A 171 -7.48 10.32 11.69
C CYS A 171 -7.75 10.96 13.06
N ASP A 172 -7.02 10.54 14.10
CA ASP A 172 -7.18 11.04 15.47
C ASP A 172 -6.66 12.48 15.62
N LYS A 173 -5.67 12.87 14.81
CA LYS A 173 -5.27 14.27 14.62
C LYS A 173 -6.39 15.01 13.90
N LYS A 174 -7.39 15.49 14.67
CA LYS A 174 -8.33 16.52 14.18
C LYS A 174 -7.48 17.68 13.63
N PRO A 175 -7.74 18.16 12.42
CA PRO A 175 -7.13 19.40 11.95
C PRO A 175 -7.42 20.49 12.98
N SER A 176 -6.38 21.14 13.52
CA SER A 176 -6.51 22.21 14.54
C SER A 176 -7.41 23.36 14.09
N PHE A 177 -7.72 23.44 12.80
CA PHE A 177 -8.69 24.33 12.17
C PHE A 177 -10.05 24.40 12.88
N PHE A 178 -10.52 23.32 13.52
CA PHE A 178 -11.79 23.34 14.25
C PHE A 178 -11.72 24.13 15.57
N HIS A 179 -10.54 24.26 16.19
CA HIS A 179 -10.40 25.05 17.41
C HIS A 179 -10.43 26.55 17.14
N ASP A 180 -9.90 26.98 15.98
CA ASP A 180 -9.91 28.39 15.58
C ASP A 180 -11.30 28.87 15.14
N LEU A 181 -12.10 28.02 14.49
CA LEU A 181 -13.49 28.34 14.13
C LEU A 181 -14.40 28.44 15.36
N ALA A 182 -14.18 27.59 16.37
CA ALA A 182 -14.94 27.65 17.61
C ALA A 182 -14.60 28.90 18.45
N THR A 183 -13.34 29.34 18.44
CA THR A 183 -12.90 30.54 19.18
C THR A 183 -13.16 31.85 18.44
N SER A 184 -13.19 31.87 17.11
CA SER A 184 -13.63 33.04 16.33
C SER A 184 -15.13 33.30 16.50
N SER A 185 -15.95 32.24 16.55
CA SER A 185 -17.40 32.36 16.82
C SER A 185 -17.70 32.87 18.24
N GLN A 186 -16.86 32.58 19.24
CA GLN A 186 -17.03 33.08 20.61
C GLN A 186 -16.63 34.54 20.80
N ARG A 187 -15.82 35.13 19.90
CA ARG A 187 -15.45 36.56 19.96
C ARG A 187 -16.48 37.51 19.34
N CYS A 188 -17.46 36.98 18.62
CA CYS A 188 -18.53 37.75 17.97
C CYS A 188 -19.88 37.66 18.69
N SER A 189 -19.94 37.10 19.91
CA SER A 189 -21.15 37.04 20.75
C SER A 189 -21.14 38.13 21.82
#